data_AF-A0A9D7NG10-F1
#
_entry.id   AF-A0A9D7NG10-F1
#
_cell.length_a   1.000
_cell.length_b   1.000
_cell.length_c   1.000
_cell.angle_alpha   90.00
_cell.angle_beta   90.00
_cell.angle_gamma   90.00
#
_symmetry.space_group_name_H-M   'P 1'
#
loop_
_entity.id
_entity.type
_entity.pdbx_description
1 polymer ?
#
loop_
_entity_poly.entity_id
_entity_poly.type
_entity_poly.pdbx_seq_one_letter_code
_entity_poly.pdbx_strand_id
1 'polypeptide(L)'
;MTLWWEESLNDVMNEFLDEQLKAVSTTLSADSTKKNLPLRMLFKFVTAEGTKKNLSFDDLKKEFATGNTPFSELQLQHCLTQLLLPEIKLLNRLNLTAPAEERYEIMHDRMAACLQKRLGGEEEKERQAKNVLNSSYLSYAEEQKNNPNARLQEYLSVGNLALINETLNVRELSAQYQQYIEASKQHRARQKLTRIIWLATAAAALLAIGVIGSIAFFQAQQIKLEGKVKTLVANAKTIESQDPVLARTLLNKALQIDPAASLALLARKELWVNQQFYHRKKVFPNAFHSLAASVDGKTIVATYDETLFLLGQKGQLIDSLRLDTPILAMRLNRQADGVFFTCEDQKVYVWHFTQSKPQTLGRLDDIVYGFDYHPAKDLLAVMDGSGILWLWQQGEFFKKIPIIETDLRQNSEGLSRPYPCIQC
;
A
#
# COMPACT_ATOMS: atom_id res chain seq x y z
N MET A 1 60.34 5.68 -23.15
CA MET A 1 60.44 4.76 -21.99
C MET A 1 60.80 5.49 -20.69
N THR A 2 61.39 6.69 -20.73
CA THR A 2 61.76 7.49 -19.54
C THR A 2 60.57 8.16 -18.83
N LEU A 3 59.58 8.66 -19.56
CA LEU A 3 58.40 9.36 -19.00
C LEU A 3 57.52 8.47 -18.09
N TRP A 4 57.34 7.19 -18.44
CA TRP A 4 56.53 6.25 -17.64
C TRP A 4 57.18 5.89 -16.30
N TRP A 5 58.51 5.81 -16.26
CA TRP A 5 59.26 5.60 -15.01
C TRP A 5 59.28 6.86 -14.14
N GLU A 6 59.21 8.05 -14.72
CA GLU A 6 59.14 9.32 -13.98
C GLU A 6 57.78 9.53 -13.31
N GLU A 7 56.67 9.18 -13.96
CA GLU A 7 55.34 9.23 -13.34
C GLU A 7 55.22 8.21 -12.19
N SER A 8 55.65 6.96 -12.40
CA SER A 8 55.61 5.92 -11.37
C SER A 8 56.43 6.29 -10.12
N LEU A 9 57.60 6.93 -10.29
CA LEU A 9 58.40 7.35 -9.14
C LEU A 9 57.76 8.53 -8.40
N ASN A 10 57.19 9.50 -9.12
CA ASN A 10 56.49 10.62 -8.48
C ASN A 10 55.26 10.14 -7.69
N ASP A 11 54.58 9.11 -8.16
CA ASP A 11 53.43 8.51 -7.46
C ASP A 11 53.86 7.84 -6.16
N VAL A 12 54.92 7.01 -6.19
CA VAL A 12 55.49 6.38 -4.98
C VAL A 12 55.97 7.44 -3.98
N MET A 13 56.60 8.52 -4.46
CA MET A 13 57.05 9.61 -3.59
C MET A 13 55.89 10.41 -2.99
N ASN A 14 54.79 10.57 -3.72
CA ASN A 14 53.58 11.22 -3.23
C ASN A 14 52.87 10.37 -2.19
N GLU A 15 52.75 9.05 -2.43
CA GLU A 15 52.15 8.09 -1.49
C GLU A 15 52.93 8.05 -0.18
N PHE A 16 54.26 7.95 -0.27
CA PHE A 16 55.14 8.02 0.89
C PHE A 16 54.97 9.34 1.66
N LEU A 17 54.97 10.47 0.96
CA LEU A 17 54.79 11.78 1.57
C LEU A 17 53.41 11.92 2.25
N ASP A 18 52.37 11.31 1.68
CA ASP A 18 51.04 11.27 2.28
C ASP A 18 51.00 10.42 3.56
N GLU A 19 51.68 9.27 3.59
CA GLU A 19 51.83 8.48 4.81
C GLU A 19 52.59 9.24 5.91
N GLN A 20 53.66 9.95 5.56
CA GLN A 20 54.43 10.74 6.53
C GLN A 20 53.63 11.93 7.09
N LEU A 21 52.95 12.68 6.22
CA LEU A 21 52.06 13.76 6.67
C LEU A 21 50.91 13.24 7.52
N LYS A 22 50.36 12.06 7.19
CA LYS A 22 49.33 11.40 7.98
C LYS A 22 49.85 11.01 9.35
N ALA A 23 51.01 10.37 9.46
CA ALA A 23 51.60 9.97 10.75
C ALA A 23 51.80 11.18 11.68
N VAL A 24 52.35 12.28 11.16
CA VAL A 24 52.61 13.51 11.92
C VAL A 24 51.31 14.26 12.25
N SER A 25 50.33 14.31 11.34
CA SER A 25 49.05 14.97 11.57
C SER A 25 48.15 14.23 12.58
N THR A 26 48.22 12.90 12.63
CA THR A 26 47.44 12.08 13.57
C THR A 26 47.91 12.27 15.02
N THR A 27 49.18 12.63 15.23
CA THR A 27 49.77 12.89 16.56
C THR A 27 49.65 14.36 16.99
N LEU A 28 49.62 15.30 16.05
CA LEU A 28 49.40 16.74 16.30
C LEU A 28 47.93 17.13 16.55
N SER A 29 47.01 16.17 16.55
CA SER A 29 45.55 16.37 16.49
C SER A 29 44.91 17.09 17.68
N ALA A 30 45.68 17.62 18.63
CA ALA A 30 45.17 18.44 19.72
C ALA A 30 45.11 19.95 19.40
N ASP A 31 45.83 20.44 18.39
CA ASP A 31 45.84 21.87 18.06
C ASP A 31 45.73 22.11 16.55
N SER A 32 44.49 22.30 16.10
CA SER A 32 44.08 22.49 14.69
C SER A 32 44.63 23.76 14.01
N THR A 33 45.56 24.48 14.63
CA THR A 33 45.92 25.83 14.23
C THR A 33 46.73 25.89 12.94
N LYS A 34 47.41 24.82 12.50
CA LYS A 34 48.31 24.89 11.33
C LYS A 34 48.34 23.61 10.49
N LYS A 35 47.34 23.43 9.58
CA LYS A 35 47.20 22.26 8.69
C LYS A 35 48.44 21.94 7.83
N ASN A 36 49.31 22.91 7.57
CA ASN A 36 50.50 22.76 6.73
C ASN A 36 51.83 22.72 7.52
N LEU A 37 51.75 22.57 8.85
CA LEU A 37 52.91 22.55 9.74
C LEU A 37 53.92 21.43 9.40
N PRO A 38 53.50 20.16 9.23
CA PRO A 38 54.43 19.07 8.93
C PRO A 38 55.08 19.21 7.55
N LEU A 39 54.31 19.68 6.56
CA LEU A 39 54.77 19.88 5.19
C LEU A 39 55.84 20.99 5.09
N ARG A 40 55.65 22.11 5.81
CA ARG A 40 56.63 23.20 5.87
C ARG A 40 57.91 22.81 6.60
N MET A 41 57.82 22.00 7.66
CA MET A 41 59.00 21.46 8.35
C MET A 41 59.77 20.51 7.45
N LEU A 42 59.09 19.55 6.81
CA LEU A 42 59.70 18.61 5.86
C LEU A 42 60.43 19.31 4.71
N PHE A 43 59.82 20.35 4.12
CA PHE A 43 60.47 21.12 3.06
C PHE A 43 61.79 21.74 3.51
N LYS A 44 61.89 22.21 4.75
CA LYS A 44 63.14 22.78 5.29
C LYS A 44 64.24 21.74 5.47
N PHE A 45 63.90 20.48 5.75
CA PHE A 45 64.87 19.38 5.84
C PHE A 45 65.37 18.90 4.48
N VAL A 46 64.53 18.95 3.44
CA VAL A 46 64.76 18.23 2.19
C VAL A 46 65.18 19.16 1.03
N THR A 47 65.37 20.47 1.24
CA THR A 47 65.78 21.42 0.18
C THR A 47 67.06 21.01 -0.57
N ALA A 48 67.24 21.55 -1.79
CA ALA A 48 68.43 21.34 -2.64
C ALA A 48 69.77 21.77 -1.99
N GLU A 49 69.75 22.52 -0.88
CA GLU A 49 70.93 22.85 -0.08
C GLU A 49 71.18 21.89 1.10
N GLY A 50 70.25 20.98 1.38
CA GLY A 50 70.13 20.21 2.63
C GLY A 50 71.24 19.20 2.90
N THR A 51 71.99 18.76 1.90
CA THR A 51 73.17 17.91 2.12
C THR A 51 74.42 18.71 2.50
N LYS A 52 74.38 20.04 2.40
CA LYS A 52 75.54 20.93 2.62
C LYS A 52 75.51 21.73 3.91
N LYS A 53 74.38 21.76 4.65
CA LYS A 53 74.23 22.50 5.90
C LYS A 53 74.00 21.56 7.08
N ASN A 54 74.93 21.57 8.05
CA ASN A 54 74.71 20.98 9.37
C ASN A 54 73.87 21.95 10.20
N LEU A 55 72.58 21.67 10.37
CA LEU A 55 71.67 22.48 11.18
C LEU A 55 71.56 21.89 12.59
N SER A 56 71.91 22.66 13.63
CA SER A 56 71.66 22.30 15.02
C SER A 56 70.19 22.55 15.40
N PHE A 57 69.70 21.87 16.44
CA PHE A 57 68.39 22.13 17.04
C PHE A 57 68.21 23.61 17.41
N ASP A 58 69.28 24.27 17.89
CA ASP A 58 69.27 25.68 18.26
C ASP A 58 69.21 26.63 17.05
N ASP A 59 69.73 26.22 15.89
CA ASP A 59 69.65 27.00 14.65
C ASP A 59 68.23 26.92 14.06
N LEU A 60 67.63 25.72 14.09
CA LEU A 60 66.24 25.50 13.73
C LEU A 60 65.30 26.30 14.65
N LYS A 61 65.58 26.33 15.97
CA LYS A 61 64.81 27.12 16.93
C LYS A 61 64.82 28.61 16.58
N LYS A 62 65.97 29.16 16.16
CA LYS A 62 66.09 30.58 15.76
C LYS A 62 65.39 30.88 14.43
N GLU A 63 65.51 30.02 13.41
CA GLU A 63 64.86 30.23 12.11
C GLU A 63 63.34 30.11 12.18
N PHE A 64 62.84 29.17 12.97
CA PHE A 64 61.41 29.01 13.16
C PHE A 64 60.85 30.08 14.12
N ALA A 65 61.67 30.68 14.98
CA ALA A 65 61.27 31.84 15.79
C ALA A 65 61.21 33.17 14.99
N THR A 66 61.93 33.31 13.87
CA THR A 66 61.98 34.54 13.06
C THR A 66 60.93 34.59 11.94
N GLY A 67 60.23 33.49 11.65
CA GLY A 67 59.12 33.45 10.70
C GLY A 67 57.82 34.03 11.26
N ASN A 68 56.86 34.36 10.38
CA ASN A 68 55.52 34.88 10.71
C ASN A 68 54.63 33.93 11.57
N THR A 69 55.18 32.85 12.12
CA THR A 69 54.50 31.91 13.00
C THR A 69 55.47 31.42 14.08
N PRO A 70 55.45 31.93 15.32
CA PRO A 70 56.29 31.37 16.39
C PRO A 70 55.86 29.93 16.69
N PHE A 71 56.83 29.03 16.85
CA PHE A 71 56.65 27.61 17.13
C PHE A 71 56.87 27.36 18.62
N SER A 72 56.07 26.51 19.26
CA SER A 72 56.36 26.09 20.64
C SER A 72 57.46 25.03 20.65
N GLU A 73 58.35 25.12 21.64
CA GLU A 73 59.53 24.25 21.77
C GLU A 73 59.17 22.76 21.84
N LEU A 74 58.08 22.43 22.54
CA LEU A 74 57.54 21.08 22.66
C LEU A 74 57.02 20.52 21.32
N GLN A 75 56.35 21.33 20.50
CA GLN A 75 55.83 20.91 19.19
C GLN A 75 56.97 20.66 18.21
N LEU A 76 57.99 21.52 18.22
CA LEU A 76 59.17 21.38 17.37
C LEU A 76 59.95 20.11 17.73
N GLN A 77 60.19 19.86 19.01
CA GLN A 77 60.89 18.66 19.47
C GLN A 77 60.13 17.37 19.15
N HIS A 78 58.80 17.37 19.28
CA HIS A 78 57.99 16.19 18.99
C HIS A 78 57.95 15.86 17.49
N CYS A 79 57.77 16.88 16.63
CA CYS A 79 57.80 16.69 15.17
C CYS A 79 59.16 16.16 14.71
N LEU A 80 60.26 16.67 15.26
CA LEU A 80 61.61 16.23 14.91
C LEU A 80 61.85 14.77 15.31
N THR A 81 61.41 14.36 16.51
CA THR A 81 61.58 12.98 16.97
C THR A 81 60.86 11.97 16.06
N GLN A 82 59.67 12.32 15.56
CA GLN A 82 58.90 11.48 14.64
C GLN A 82 59.51 11.46 13.23
N LEU A 83 59.98 12.61 12.73
CA LEU A 83 60.65 12.72 11.42
C LEU A 83 62.04 12.05 11.39
N LEU A 84 62.62 11.72 12.56
CA LEU A 84 63.95 11.10 12.70
C LEU A 84 63.89 9.59 13.01
N LEU A 85 62.72 8.95 12.90
CA LEU A 85 62.57 7.50 13.08
C LEU A 85 63.47 6.71 12.11
N PRO A 86 63.97 5.51 12.50
CA PRO A 86 64.99 4.76 11.75
C PRO A 86 64.66 4.49 10.28
N GLU A 87 63.38 4.35 9.96
CA GLU A 87 62.85 4.12 8.61
C GLU A 87 63.03 5.34 7.68
N ILE A 88 63.13 6.55 8.24
CA ILE A 88 63.30 7.83 7.52
C ILE A 88 64.78 8.18 7.32
N LYS A 89 65.71 7.51 8.02
CA LYS A 89 67.16 7.72 7.88
C LYS A 89 67.71 7.40 6.49
N LEU A 90 67.00 6.59 5.70
CA LEU A 90 67.34 6.32 4.30
C LEU A 90 67.20 7.55 3.40
N LEU A 91 66.39 8.54 3.80
CA LEU A 91 66.16 9.79 3.07
C LEU A 91 66.95 10.99 3.62
N ASN A 92 67.49 10.92 4.84
CA ASN A 92 68.25 12.01 5.46
C ASN A 92 69.70 11.55 5.74
N ARG A 93 70.61 11.75 4.79
CA ARG A 93 72.07 11.58 5.02
C ARG A 93 72.59 12.71 5.91
N LEU A 94 72.52 12.56 7.23
CA LEU A 94 73.40 13.31 8.14
C LEU A 94 74.79 12.64 8.07
N ASN A 95 75.75 13.32 7.44
CA ASN A 95 77.10 12.80 7.21
C ASN A 95 77.88 12.58 8.53
N LEU A 96 78.14 11.33 8.88
CA LEU A 96 79.31 10.92 9.68
C LEU A 96 80.35 10.36 8.69
N THR A 97 81.46 11.08 8.50
CA THR A 97 82.62 10.76 7.63
C THR A 97 83.36 9.49 8.09
N ALA A 98 83.98 8.58 7.32
CA ALA A 98 84.09 8.13 5.91
C ALA A 98 85.07 6.89 5.94
N PRO A 99 85.47 6.16 4.85
CA PRO A 99 84.98 6.07 3.47
C PRO A 99 84.79 4.61 2.96
N ALA A 100 83.80 4.38 2.09
CA ALA A 100 83.89 3.44 0.95
C ALA A 100 82.67 3.66 0.05
N GLU A 101 82.92 3.60 -1.25
CA GLU A 101 82.07 4.11 -2.32
C GLU A 101 80.72 3.40 -2.43
N GLU A 102 79.63 4.17 -2.35
CA GLU A 102 78.46 4.02 -3.21
C GLU A 102 77.61 5.32 -3.15
N ARG A 103 77.50 5.97 -4.32
CA ARG A 103 76.72 7.20 -4.52
C ARG A 103 75.25 6.85 -4.72
N TYR A 104 74.39 7.38 -3.85
CA TYR A 104 72.95 7.48 -4.11
C TYR A 104 72.50 8.92 -3.81
N GLU A 105 72.30 9.73 -4.86
CA GLU A 105 71.82 11.13 -4.82
C GLU A 105 70.62 11.32 -5.77
N ILE A 106 69.61 10.46 -5.71
CA ILE A 106 68.42 10.59 -6.60
C ILE A 106 67.12 10.91 -5.82
N MET A 107 67.09 10.74 -4.48
CA MET A 107 65.84 10.93 -3.72
C MET A 107 65.66 12.33 -3.10
N HIS A 108 66.72 13.05 -2.71
CA HIS A 108 66.58 14.39 -2.11
C HIS A 108 66.02 15.43 -3.12
N ASP A 109 66.61 15.55 -4.30
CA ASP A 109 66.21 16.57 -5.28
C ASP A 109 64.78 16.38 -5.81
N ARG A 110 64.36 15.13 -6.03
CA ARG A 110 63.00 14.81 -6.48
C ARG A 110 61.96 14.98 -5.38
N MET A 111 62.29 14.64 -4.14
CA MET A 111 61.42 14.91 -2.99
C MET A 111 61.28 16.41 -2.73
N ALA A 112 62.37 17.18 -2.88
CA ALA A 112 62.34 18.64 -2.82
C ALA A 112 61.40 19.23 -3.89
N ALA A 113 61.48 18.74 -5.13
CA ALA A 113 60.59 19.18 -6.22
C ALA A 113 59.11 18.83 -5.96
N CYS A 114 58.82 17.63 -5.42
CA CYS A 114 57.46 17.23 -5.05
C CYS A 114 56.89 18.07 -3.90
N LEU A 115 57.70 18.32 -2.86
CA LEU A 115 57.34 19.19 -1.74
C LEU A 115 57.08 20.62 -2.21
N GLN A 116 57.94 21.17 -3.07
CA GLN A 116 57.78 22.51 -3.64
C GLN A 116 56.49 22.63 -4.46
N LYS A 117 56.15 21.62 -5.26
CA LYS A 117 54.91 21.59 -6.04
C LYS A 117 53.66 21.55 -5.15
N ARG A 118 53.67 20.75 -4.07
CA ARG A 118 52.56 20.68 -3.10
C ARG A 118 52.42 21.95 -2.27
N LEU A 119 53.52 22.51 -1.77
CA LEU A 119 53.54 23.79 -1.06
C LEU A 119 53.02 24.92 -1.94
N GLY A 120 53.48 25.01 -3.20
CA GLY A 120 52.98 26.00 -4.14
C GLY A 120 51.48 25.85 -4.43
N GLY A 121 50.97 24.62 -4.53
CA GLY A 121 49.54 24.36 -4.70
C GLY A 121 48.68 24.73 -3.49
N GLU A 122 49.15 24.47 -2.28
CA GLU A 122 48.44 24.84 -1.04
C GLU A 122 48.51 26.35 -0.76
N GLU A 123 49.65 27.00 -1.01
CA GLU A 123 49.77 28.45 -0.91
C GLU A 123 48.89 29.16 -1.94
N GLU A 124 48.75 28.59 -3.14
CA GLU A 124 47.83 29.10 -4.16
C GLU A 124 46.37 28.99 -3.73
N LYS A 125 45.95 27.84 -3.15
CA LYS A 125 44.59 27.67 -2.60
C LYS A 125 44.33 28.60 -1.44
N GLU A 126 45.29 28.80 -0.54
CA GLU A 126 45.18 29.73 0.58
C GLU A 126 45.03 31.18 0.08
N ARG A 127 45.82 31.55 -0.94
CA ARG A 127 45.74 32.86 -1.60
C ARG A 127 44.38 33.05 -2.29
N GLN A 128 43.89 32.05 -3.00
CA GLN A 128 42.58 32.06 -3.63
C GLN A 128 41.46 32.20 -2.58
N ALA A 129 41.51 31.44 -1.49
CA ALA A 129 40.54 31.53 -0.41
C ALA A 129 40.52 32.91 0.25
N LYS A 130 41.70 33.51 0.49
CA LYS A 130 41.83 34.88 1.01
C LYS A 130 41.30 35.92 0.03
N ASN A 131 41.60 35.78 -1.26
CA ASN A 131 41.13 36.70 -2.30
C ASN A 131 39.60 36.62 -2.47
N VAL A 132 39.03 35.42 -2.48
CA VAL A 132 37.59 35.18 -2.55
C VAL A 132 36.89 35.73 -1.31
N LEU A 133 37.44 35.50 -0.12
CA LEU A 133 36.88 36.04 1.12
C LEU A 133 36.94 37.57 1.15
N ASN A 134 38.08 38.16 0.78
CA ASN A 134 38.28 39.61 0.79
C ASN A 134 37.38 40.30 -0.25
N SER A 135 37.33 39.79 -1.48
CA SER A 135 36.43 40.33 -2.52
C SER A 135 34.97 40.22 -2.13
N SER A 136 34.52 39.04 -1.64
CA SER A 136 33.12 38.84 -1.22
C SER A 136 32.75 39.72 -0.02
N TYR A 137 33.68 39.97 0.90
CA TYR A 137 33.46 40.85 2.04
C TYR A 137 33.43 42.34 1.65
N LEU A 138 34.30 42.77 0.73
CA LEU A 138 34.33 44.15 0.24
C LEU A 138 33.03 44.50 -0.47
N SER A 139 32.55 43.63 -1.36
CA SER A 139 31.24 43.79 -2.02
C SER A 139 30.12 43.87 -0.99
N TYR A 140 30.09 42.94 -0.02
CA TYR A 140 29.13 42.96 1.07
C TYR A 140 29.17 44.26 1.89
N ALA A 141 30.36 44.76 2.23
CA ALA A 141 30.53 45.96 3.04
C ALA A 141 30.15 47.25 2.28
N GLU A 142 30.37 47.29 0.96
CA GLU A 142 29.92 48.39 0.10
C GLU A 142 28.40 48.40 -0.07
N GLU A 143 27.79 47.24 -0.31
CA GLU A 143 26.33 47.12 -0.39
C GLU A 143 25.64 47.45 0.94
N GLN A 144 26.23 47.04 2.07
CA GLN A 144 25.68 47.35 3.39
C GLN A 144 25.63 48.86 3.67
N LYS A 145 26.58 49.64 3.12
CA LYS A 145 26.56 51.11 3.21
C LYS A 145 25.48 51.73 2.34
N ASN A 146 25.23 51.18 1.16
CA ASN A 146 24.28 51.72 0.20
C ASN A 146 22.82 51.31 0.50
N ASN A 147 22.60 50.12 1.05
CA ASN A 147 21.27 49.62 1.38
C ASN A 147 21.29 48.62 2.56
N PRO A 148 20.86 49.02 3.77
CA PRO A 148 20.83 48.15 4.95
C PRO A 148 19.95 46.89 4.79
N ASN A 149 19.04 46.89 3.82
CA ASN A 149 18.09 45.81 3.54
C ASN A 149 18.51 44.90 2.37
N ALA A 150 19.58 45.20 1.63
CA ALA A 150 20.07 44.41 0.48
C ALA A 150 20.76 43.08 0.88
N ARG A 151 20.52 42.60 2.10
CA ARG A 151 21.25 41.53 2.81
C ARG A 151 21.25 40.14 2.15
N LEU A 152 20.77 39.93 0.93
CA LEU A 152 20.38 38.59 0.46
C LEU A 152 21.15 38.06 -0.76
N GLN A 153 21.77 38.91 -1.58
CA GLN A 153 22.33 38.48 -2.86
C GLN A 153 23.83 38.13 -2.81
N GLU A 154 24.59 38.68 -1.87
CA GLU A 154 26.07 38.54 -1.83
C GLU A 154 26.62 37.74 -0.63
N TYR A 155 25.86 36.79 -0.06
CA TYR A 155 26.45 35.83 0.87
C TYR A 155 27.26 34.75 0.13
N LEU A 156 28.41 34.37 0.71
CA LEU A 156 29.31 33.36 0.17
C LEU A 156 28.59 32.14 -0.42
N SER A 157 28.97 31.75 -1.65
CA SER A 157 28.46 30.56 -2.35
C SER A 157 28.70 29.26 -1.55
N VAL A 158 27.99 28.16 -1.87
CA VAL A 158 28.25 26.85 -1.22
C VAL A 158 29.70 26.41 -1.43
N GLY A 159 30.22 26.59 -2.65
CA GLY A 159 31.60 26.26 -3.00
C GLY A 159 32.61 27.16 -2.27
N ASN A 160 32.35 28.46 -2.18
CA ASN A 160 33.25 29.41 -1.52
C ASN A 160 33.29 29.19 0.00
N LEU A 161 32.13 28.89 0.62
CA LEU A 161 32.08 28.51 2.04
C LEU A 161 32.83 27.20 2.30
N ALA A 162 32.72 26.20 1.43
CA ALA A 162 33.47 24.96 1.57
C ALA A 162 34.98 25.22 1.47
N LEU A 163 35.42 25.94 0.43
CA LEU A 163 36.81 26.32 0.21
C LEU A 163 37.39 27.06 1.43
N ILE A 164 36.68 28.05 1.97
CA ILE A 164 37.14 28.84 3.11
C ILE A 164 37.22 28.02 4.40
N ASN A 165 36.21 27.18 4.71
CA ASN A 165 36.26 26.35 5.92
C ASN A 165 37.31 25.22 5.82
N GLU A 166 37.64 24.79 4.60
CA GLU A 166 38.64 23.75 4.36
C GLU A 166 40.07 24.29 4.44
N THR A 167 40.31 25.47 3.87
CA THR A 167 41.65 26.05 3.69
C THR A 167 42.07 27.04 4.78
N LEU A 168 41.15 27.82 5.34
CA LEU A 168 41.47 28.89 6.29
C LEU A 168 41.01 28.54 7.72
N ASN A 169 41.85 28.90 8.71
CA ASN A 169 41.45 28.81 10.11
C ASN A 169 40.60 30.02 10.49
N VAL A 170 39.27 29.83 10.48
CA VAL A 170 38.27 30.88 10.75
C VAL A 170 38.52 31.62 12.08
N ARG A 171 39.15 30.98 13.07
CA ARG A 171 39.43 31.57 14.40
C ARG A 171 40.53 32.62 14.41
N GLU A 172 41.45 32.60 13.45
CA GLU A 172 42.58 33.56 13.35
C GLU A 172 42.24 34.79 12.50
N LEU A 173 41.09 34.78 11.83
CA LEU A 173 40.60 35.92 11.05
C LEU A 173 40.05 37.01 11.98
N SER A 174 40.03 38.25 11.47
CA SER A 174 39.45 39.38 12.21
C SER A 174 37.98 39.14 12.52
N ALA A 175 37.49 39.72 13.62
CA ALA A 175 36.11 39.55 14.09
C ALA A 175 35.05 39.90 13.03
N GLN A 176 35.38 40.81 12.10
CA GLN A 176 34.50 41.20 10.99
C GLN A 176 34.28 40.05 9.98
N TYR A 177 35.35 39.34 9.60
CA TYR A 177 35.26 38.20 8.69
C TYR A 177 34.53 37.00 9.33
N GLN A 178 34.72 36.81 10.64
CA GLN A 178 34.03 35.75 11.39
C GLN A 178 32.51 35.96 11.38
N GLN A 179 32.06 37.18 11.69
CA GLN A 179 30.63 37.52 11.67
C GLN A 179 30.02 37.35 10.28
N TYR A 180 30.73 37.72 9.21
CA TYR A 180 30.27 37.54 7.84
C TYR A 180 30.12 36.06 7.45
N ILE A 181 31.07 35.20 7.84
CA ILE A 181 31.02 33.75 7.58
C ILE A 181 29.86 33.11 8.36
N GLU A 182 29.66 33.47 9.63
CA GLU A 182 28.55 32.95 10.44
C GLU A 182 27.19 33.40 9.93
N ALA A 183 27.04 34.68 9.56
CA ALA A 183 25.82 35.19 8.94
C ALA A 183 25.49 34.47 7.63
N SER A 184 26.52 34.21 6.79
CA SER A 184 26.39 33.44 5.55
C SER A 184 25.89 32.01 5.79
N LYS A 185 26.41 31.33 6.83
CA LYS A 185 25.97 29.97 7.22
C LYS A 185 24.52 29.95 7.68
N GLN A 186 24.14 30.87 8.57
CA GLN A 186 22.78 30.97 9.09
C GLN A 186 21.76 31.30 8.00
N HIS A 187 22.12 32.17 7.06
CA HIS A 187 21.24 32.54 5.96
C HIS A 187 20.91 31.33 5.06
N ARG A 188 21.93 30.54 4.70
CA ARG A 188 21.73 29.34 3.88
C ARG A 188 20.92 28.25 4.59
N ALA A 189 21.08 28.11 5.91
CA ALA A 189 20.25 27.20 6.70
C ALA A 189 18.75 27.57 6.61
N ARG A 190 18.43 28.87 6.69
CA ARG A 190 17.06 29.38 6.54
C ARG A 190 16.52 29.24 5.11
N GLN A 191 17.35 29.46 4.08
CA GLN A 191 16.94 29.25 2.69
C GLN A 191 16.62 27.78 2.37
N LYS A 192 17.33 26.82 2.97
CA LYS A 192 17.02 25.39 2.80
C LYS A 192 15.65 25.03 3.38
N LEU A 193 15.36 25.49 4.60
CA LEU A 193 14.08 25.24 5.27
C LEU A 193 12.90 25.84 4.50
N THR A 194 13.02 27.09 4.04
CA THR A 194 11.96 27.75 3.27
C THR A 194 11.68 27.04 1.94
N ARG A 195 12.71 26.59 1.22
CA ARG A 195 12.52 25.79 -0.01
C ARG A 195 11.83 24.46 0.26
N ILE A 196 12.21 23.75 1.33
CA ILE A 196 11.57 22.48 1.71
C ILE A 196 10.09 22.70 2.06
N ILE A 197 9.78 23.74 2.84
CA ILE A 197 8.39 24.08 3.19
C ILE A 197 7.58 24.39 1.94
N TRP A 198 8.11 25.19 0.99
CA TRP A 198 7.42 25.49 -0.26
C TRP A 198 7.19 24.25 -1.14
N LEU A 199 8.15 23.33 -1.20
CA LEU A 199 7.96 22.06 -1.92
C LEU A 199 6.91 21.17 -1.23
N ALA A 200 6.92 21.12 0.11
CA ALA A 200 5.95 20.35 0.88
C ALA A 200 4.53 20.90 0.72
N THR A 201 4.34 22.23 0.73
CA THR A 201 3.02 22.85 0.51
C THR A 201 2.53 22.63 -0.91
N ALA A 202 3.39 22.76 -1.92
CA ALA A 202 3.04 22.46 -3.31
C ALA A 202 2.63 20.98 -3.49
N ALA A 203 3.37 20.05 -2.87
CA ALA A 203 3.03 18.63 -2.90
C ALA A 203 1.69 18.34 -2.20
N ALA A 204 1.44 18.96 -1.04
CA ALA A 204 0.17 18.81 -0.33
C ALA A 204 -1.03 19.34 -1.13
N ALA A 205 -0.87 20.47 -1.82
CA ALA A 205 -1.92 21.03 -2.69
C ALA A 205 -2.26 20.09 -3.85
N LEU A 206 -1.26 19.47 -4.49
CA LEU A 206 -1.47 18.49 -5.56
C LEU A 206 -2.21 17.25 -5.06
N LEU A 207 -1.86 16.75 -3.86
CA LEU A 207 -2.57 15.62 -3.25
C LEU A 207 -4.02 15.96 -2.94
N ALA A 208 -4.30 17.16 -2.40
CA ALA A 208 -5.65 17.60 -2.12
C ALA A 208 -6.52 17.67 -3.40
N ILE A 209 -5.97 18.20 -4.50
CA ILE A 209 -6.66 18.24 -5.80
C ILE A 209 -6.97 16.83 -6.29
N GLY A 210 -6.02 15.89 -6.17
CA GLY A 210 -6.24 14.49 -6.55
C GLY A 210 -7.35 13.80 -5.75
N VAL A 211 -7.43 14.07 -4.44
CA VAL A 211 -8.50 13.55 -3.57
C VAL A 211 -9.86 14.14 -3.96
N ILE A 212 -9.96 15.46 -4.16
CA ILE A 212 -11.20 16.13 -4.58
C ILE A 212 -11.67 15.60 -5.94
N GLY A 213 -10.76 15.44 -6.91
CA GLY A 213 -11.07 14.89 -8.22
C GLY A 213 -11.59 13.45 -8.15
N SER A 214 -11.00 12.63 -7.28
CA SER A 214 -11.44 11.26 -7.04
C SER A 214 -12.85 11.21 -6.46
N ILE A 215 -13.14 12.02 -5.44
CA ILE A 215 -14.48 12.12 -4.84
C ILE A 215 -15.51 12.57 -5.87
N ALA A 216 -15.22 13.60 -6.67
CA ALA A 216 -16.11 14.09 -7.72
C ALA A 216 -16.38 13.02 -8.80
N PHE A 217 -15.37 12.24 -9.18
CA PHE A 217 -15.53 11.13 -10.11
C PHE A 217 -16.44 10.03 -9.55
N PHE A 218 -16.24 9.61 -8.30
CA PHE A 218 -17.10 8.61 -7.65
C PHE A 218 -18.55 9.10 -7.52
N GLN A 219 -18.77 10.37 -7.16
CA GLN A 219 -20.11 10.96 -7.11
C GLN A 219 -20.77 10.98 -8.49
N ALA A 220 -20.05 11.37 -9.54
CA ALA A 220 -20.58 11.38 -10.91
C ALA A 220 -20.96 9.97 -11.40
N GLN A 221 -20.21 8.94 -11.00
CA GLN A 221 -20.55 7.55 -11.31
C GLN A 221 -21.84 7.10 -10.60
N GLN A 222 -22.01 7.45 -9.33
CA GLN A 222 -23.24 7.14 -8.58
C GLN A 222 -24.47 7.80 -9.21
N ILE A 223 -24.39 9.07 -9.59
CA ILE A 223 -25.50 9.80 -10.24
C ILE A 223 -25.91 9.12 -11.56
N LYS A 224 -24.95 8.66 -12.36
CA LYS A 224 -25.22 7.93 -13.61
C LYS A 224 -25.93 6.60 -13.36
N LEU A 225 -25.52 5.86 -12.34
CA LEU A 225 -26.14 4.58 -11.96
C LEU A 225 -27.57 4.80 -11.46
N GLU A 226 -27.78 5.75 -10.56
CA GLU A 226 -29.13 6.13 -10.10
C GLU A 226 -30.04 6.56 -11.25
N GLY A 227 -29.52 7.33 -12.20
CA GLY A 227 -30.26 7.75 -13.39
C GLY A 227 -30.76 6.54 -14.19
N LYS A 228 -29.89 5.56 -14.45
CA LYS A 228 -30.27 4.31 -15.14
C LYS A 228 -31.36 3.56 -14.39
N VAL A 229 -31.21 3.38 -13.08
CA VAL A 229 -32.21 2.71 -12.23
C VAL A 229 -33.56 3.44 -12.29
N LYS A 230 -33.56 4.78 -12.14
CA LYS A 230 -34.78 5.61 -12.22
C LYS A 230 -35.47 5.45 -13.58
N THR A 231 -34.72 5.44 -14.69
CA THR A 231 -35.31 5.23 -16.03
C THR A 231 -35.94 3.84 -16.18
N LEU A 232 -35.29 2.79 -15.68
CA LEU A 232 -35.84 1.43 -15.73
C LEU A 232 -37.11 1.29 -14.88
N VAL A 233 -37.12 1.89 -13.69
CA VAL A 233 -38.31 1.91 -12.82
C VAL A 233 -39.45 2.69 -13.47
N ALA A 234 -39.17 3.84 -14.08
CA ALA A 234 -40.17 4.61 -14.81
C ALA A 234 -40.78 3.80 -15.97
N ASN A 235 -39.95 3.14 -16.77
CA ASN A 235 -40.41 2.28 -17.86
C ASN A 235 -41.21 1.07 -17.36
N ALA A 236 -40.83 0.50 -16.21
CA ALA A 236 -41.59 -0.58 -15.60
C ALA A 236 -42.99 -0.10 -15.19
N LYS A 237 -43.10 1.09 -14.58
CA LYS A 237 -44.39 1.67 -14.16
C LYS A 237 -45.30 2.02 -15.34
N THR A 238 -44.75 2.45 -16.48
CA THR A 238 -45.57 2.75 -17.67
C THR A 238 -46.11 1.49 -18.34
N ILE A 239 -45.35 0.40 -18.31
CA ILE A 239 -45.72 -0.87 -18.95
C ILE A 239 -46.50 -1.79 -17.98
N GLU A 240 -46.52 -1.49 -16.68
CA GLU A 240 -47.14 -2.30 -15.62
C GLU A 240 -48.57 -2.77 -15.95
N SER A 241 -49.39 -1.92 -16.55
CA SER A 241 -50.78 -2.23 -16.92
C SER A 241 -50.95 -3.02 -18.23
N GLN A 242 -49.92 -3.04 -19.08
CA GLN A 242 -49.95 -3.70 -20.39
C GLN A 242 -49.27 -5.07 -20.34
N ASP A 243 -48.08 -5.14 -19.73
CA ASP A 243 -47.31 -6.36 -19.58
C ASP A 243 -46.58 -6.37 -18.21
N PRO A 244 -47.22 -6.92 -17.16
CA PRO A 244 -46.63 -6.98 -15.83
C PRO A 244 -45.42 -7.93 -15.75
N VAL A 245 -45.29 -8.88 -16.68
CA VAL A 245 -44.12 -9.77 -16.74
C VAL A 245 -42.91 -8.98 -17.21
N LEU A 246 -43.06 -8.21 -18.29
CA LEU A 246 -42.01 -7.33 -18.79
C LEU A 246 -41.64 -6.27 -17.74
N ALA A 247 -42.62 -5.65 -17.08
CA ALA A 247 -42.38 -4.72 -15.97
C ALA A 247 -41.54 -5.36 -14.85
N ARG A 248 -41.85 -6.60 -14.46
CA ARG A 248 -41.04 -7.35 -13.48
C ARG A 248 -39.60 -7.57 -13.95
N THR A 249 -39.38 -7.89 -15.22
CA THR A 249 -38.01 -8.07 -15.74
C THR A 249 -37.20 -6.77 -15.72
N LEU A 250 -37.83 -5.63 -16.02
CA LEU A 250 -37.19 -4.32 -15.95
C LEU A 250 -36.81 -3.95 -14.51
N LEU A 251 -37.68 -4.25 -13.53
CA LEU A 251 -37.38 -4.04 -12.11
C LEU A 251 -36.26 -4.97 -11.62
N ASN A 252 -36.21 -6.22 -12.09
CA ASN A 252 -35.10 -7.12 -11.77
C ASN A 252 -33.78 -6.62 -12.37
N LYS A 253 -33.78 -6.09 -13.61
CA LYS A 253 -32.58 -5.45 -14.20
C LYS A 253 -32.14 -4.23 -13.39
N ALA A 254 -33.08 -3.43 -12.91
CA ALA A 254 -32.77 -2.29 -12.04
C ALA A 254 -32.08 -2.74 -10.73
N LEU A 255 -32.58 -3.81 -10.10
CA LEU A 255 -32.01 -4.39 -8.88
C LEU A 255 -30.67 -5.12 -9.10
N GLN A 256 -30.36 -5.56 -10.33
CA GLN A 256 -29.02 -6.07 -10.67
C GLN A 256 -27.99 -4.95 -10.77
N ILE A 257 -28.40 -3.74 -11.16
CA ILE A 257 -27.52 -2.56 -11.23
C ILE A 257 -27.28 -2.01 -9.83
N ASP A 258 -28.34 -1.88 -9.03
CA ASP A 258 -28.27 -1.44 -7.63
C ASP A 258 -29.24 -2.28 -6.77
N PRO A 259 -28.72 -3.27 -6.02
CA PRO A 259 -29.54 -4.12 -5.15
C PRO A 259 -30.22 -3.37 -4.00
N ALA A 260 -29.68 -2.22 -3.59
CA ALA A 260 -30.17 -1.42 -2.48
C ALA A 260 -31.14 -0.31 -2.93
N ALA A 261 -31.43 -0.21 -4.23
CA ALA A 261 -32.31 0.83 -4.77
C ALA A 261 -33.73 0.73 -4.19
N SER A 262 -34.04 1.65 -3.28
CA SER A 262 -35.34 1.73 -2.59
C SER A 262 -36.51 1.86 -3.57
N LEU A 263 -36.35 2.66 -4.63
CA LEU A 263 -37.37 2.86 -5.67
C LEU A 263 -37.71 1.57 -6.43
N ALA A 264 -36.69 0.77 -6.78
CA ALA A 264 -36.91 -0.48 -7.51
C ALA A 264 -37.53 -1.55 -6.61
N LEU A 265 -37.13 -1.62 -5.33
CA LEU A 265 -37.74 -2.50 -4.34
C LEU A 265 -39.20 -2.15 -4.08
N LEU A 266 -39.50 -0.86 -3.91
CA LEU A 266 -40.87 -0.36 -3.72
C LEU A 266 -41.73 -0.66 -4.95
N ALA A 267 -41.27 -0.30 -6.14
CA ALA A 267 -42.01 -0.56 -7.38
C ALA A 267 -42.26 -2.07 -7.60
N ARG A 268 -41.28 -2.92 -7.24
CA ARG A 268 -41.48 -4.37 -7.28
C ARG A 268 -42.55 -4.82 -6.30
N LYS A 269 -42.55 -4.29 -5.07
CA LYS A 269 -43.59 -4.59 -4.07
C LYS A 269 -44.97 -4.10 -4.54
N GLU A 270 -45.05 -2.87 -5.08
CA GLU A 270 -46.27 -2.30 -5.66
C GLU A 270 -46.81 -3.20 -6.78
N LEU A 271 -45.96 -3.68 -7.70
CA LEU A 271 -46.36 -4.60 -8.76
C LEU A 271 -47.00 -5.89 -8.22
N TRP A 272 -46.51 -6.41 -7.10
CA TRP A 272 -47.10 -7.57 -6.43
C TRP A 272 -48.43 -7.22 -5.72
N VAL A 273 -48.48 -6.07 -5.04
CA VAL A 273 -49.64 -5.61 -4.25
C VAL A 273 -50.79 -5.13 -5.13
N ASN A 274 -50.50 -4.52 -6.27
CA ASN A 274 -51.48 -3.99 -7.23
C ASN A 274 -52.21 -5.08 -8.03
N GLN A 275 -51.99 -6.35 -7.70
CA GLN A 275 -52.78 -7.50 -8.16
C GLN A 275 -52.89 -7.66 -9.69
N GLN A 276 -51.97 -7.09 -10.48
CA GLN A 276 -51.88 -7.33 -11.94
C GLN A 276 -51.71 -8.82 -12.27
N PHE A 277 -51.27 -9.65 -11.30
CA PHE A 277 -51.18 -11.11 -11.42
C PHE A 277 -52.52 -11.88 -11.31
N TYR A 278 -53.64 -11.23 -10.96
CA TYR A 278 -54.90 -11.93 -10.68
C TYR A 278 -55.96 -11.84 -11.79
N HIS A 279 -55.70 -11.15 -12.90
CA HIS A 279 -56.71 -10.97 -13.96
C HIS A 279 -56.88 -12.16 -14.91
N ARG A 280 -56.68 -13.39 -14.44
CA ARG A 280 -57.19 -14.60 -15.11
C ARG A 280 -57.97 -15.45 -14.11
N LYS A 281 -59.12 -14.93 -13.67
CA LYS A 281 -60.19 -15.77 -13.11
C LYS A 281 -60.59 -16.77 -14.19
N LYS A 282 -60.17 -18.03 -14.03
CA LYS A 282 -60.64 -19.13 -14.86
C LYS A 282 -61.80 -19.77 -14.13
N VAL A 283 -62.96 -19.73 -14.76
CA VAL A 283 -64.16 -20.38 -14.23
C VAL A 283 -64.11 -21.82 -14.69
N PHE A 284 -64.05 -22.74 -13.74
CA PHE A 284 -64.20 -24.16 -14.00
C PHE A 284 -65.67 -24.55 -13.77
N PRO A 285 -66.22 -25.51 -14.54
CA PRO A 285 -67.62 -25.91 -14.42
C PRO A 285 -67.93 -26.63 -13.10
N ASN A 286 -66.92 -27.22 -12.45
CA ASN A 286 -67.08 -28.04 -11.25
C ASN A 286 -66.40 -27.40 -10.03
N ALA A 287 -66.92 -27.67 -8.84
CA ALA A 287 -66.24 -27.39 -7.58
C ALA A 287 -65.19 -28.50 -7.36
N PHE A 288 -63.93 -28.12 -7.19
CA PHE A 288 -62.86 -29.06 -6.89
C PHE A 288 -62.46 -28.96 -5.42
N HIS A 289 -62.14 -30.09 -4.78
CA HIS A 289 -61.69 -30.13 -3.39
C HIS A 289 -60.23 -29.71 -3.24
N SER A 290 -59.42 -29.96 -4.25
CA SER A 290 -58.01 -29.61 -4.26
C SER A 290 -57.52 -29.40 -5.68
N LEU A 291 -56.45 -28.62 -5.81
CA LEU A 291 -55.84 -28.26 -7.09
C LEU A 291 -54.32 -28.14 -6.95
N ALA A 292 -53.60 -28.65 -7.93
CA ALA A 292 -52.16 -28.49 -8.09
C ALA A 292 -51.86 -27.98 -9.50
N ALA A 293 -50.95 -27.02 -9.65
CA ALA A 293 -50.59 -26.44 -10.94
C ALA A 293 -49.07 -26.44 -11.13
N SER A 294 -48.63 -26.70 -12.36
CA SER A 294 -47.23 -26.57 -12.75
C SER A 294 -46.79 -25.10 -12.71
N VAL A 295 -45.50 -24.86 -12.55
CA VAL A 295 -44.93 -23.50 -12.47
C VAL A 295 -45.23 -22.68 -13.74
N ASP A 296 -45.29 -23.34 -14.90
CA ASP A 296 -45.66 -22.71 -16.18
C ASP A 296 -47.18 -22.61 -16.41
N GLY A 297 -47.99 -23.17 -15.50
CA GLY A 297 -49.45 -23.18 -15.52
C GLY A 297 -50.06 -23.93 -16.70
N LYS A 298 -49.28 -24.73 -17.44
CA LYS A 298 -49.79 -25.52 -18.57
C LYS A 298 -50.51 -26.77 -18.11
N THR A 299 -50.03 -27.36 -17.02
CA THR A 299 -50.57 -28.57 -16.42
C THR A 299 -51.25 -28.20 -15.12
N ILE A 300 -52.53 -28.51 -15.02
CA ILE A 300 -53.31 -28.34 -13.80
C ILE A 300 -53.92 -29.69 -13.49
N VAL A 301 -53.83 -30.12 -12.24
CA VAL A 301 -54.53 -31.30 -11.74
C VAL A 301 -55.51 -30.85 -10.69
N ALA A 302 -56.74 -31.32 -10.79
CA ALA A 302 -57.79 -31.03 -9.83
C ALA A 302 -58.50 -32.32 -9.42
N THR A 303 -59.11 -32.34 -8.23
CA THR A 303 -59.88 -33.49 -7.76
C THR A 303 -61.30 -33.12 -7.40
N TYR A 304 -62.20 -34.04 -7.68
CA TYR A 304 -63.56 -34.06 -7.17
C TYR A 304 -63.90 -35.50 -6.82
N ASP A 305 -64.23 -35.75 -5.55
CA ASP A 305 -64.44 -37.07 -4.97
C ASP A 305 -63.34 -38.10 -5.34
N GLU A 306 -63.70 -39.11 -6.13
CA GLU A 306 -62.86 -40.24 -6.53
C GLU A 306 -62.08 -39.99 -7.85
N THR A 307 -62.20 -38.78 -8.42
CA THR A 307 -61.69 -38.49 -9.77
C THR A 307 -60.60 -37.42 -9.75
N LEU A 308 -59.46 -37.73 -10.37
CA LEU A 308 -58.43 -36.78 -10.78
C LEU A 308 -58.72 -36.30 -12.19
N PHE A 309 -58.68 -34.98 -12.39
CA PHE A 309 -58.80 -34.34 -13.68
C PHE A 309 -57.46 -33.72 -14.05
N LEU A 310 -56.92 -34.11 -15.18
CA LEU A 310 -55.79 -33.45 -15.83
C LEU A 310 -56.35 -32.37 -16.77
N LEU A 311 -56.03 -31.12 -16.47
CA LEU A 311 -56.56 -29.94 -17.13
C LEU A 311 -55.43 -29.17 -17.81
N GLY A 312 -55.72 -28.66 -19.00
CA GLY A 312 -54.81 -27.78 -19.72
C GLY A 312 -54.87 -26.34 -19.24
N GLN A 313 -53.99 -25.50 -19.78
CA GLN A 313 -53.90 -24.08 -19.42
C GLN A 313 -55.23 -23.31 -19.56
N LYS A 314 -56.17 -23.73 -20.42
CA LYS A 314 -57.47 -23.05 -20.58
C LYS A 314 -58.58 -23.70 -19.77
N GLY A 315 -58.26 -24.67 -18.92
CA GLY A 315 -59.20 -25.46 -18.13
C GLY A 315 -59.95 -26.53 -18.92
N GLN A 316 -59.51 -26.81 -20.15
CA GLN A 316 -60.00 -27.93 -20.91
C GLN A 316 -59.55 -29.25 -20.28
N LEU A 317 -60.44 -30.23 -20.23
CA LEU A 317 -60.10 -31.59 -19.81
C LEU A 317 -59.15 -32.22 -20.83
N ILE A 318 -57.98 -32.66 -20.37
CA ILE A 318 -57.00 -33.42 -21.14
C ILE A 318 -57.23 -34.92 -20.90
N ASP A 319 -57.31 -35.32 -19.63
CA ASP A 319 -57.49 -36.70 -19.21
C ASP A 319 -58.13 -36.77 -17.81
N SER A 320 -58.62 -37.94 -17.41
CA SER A 320 -59.14 -38.18 -16.08
C SER A 320 -58.85 -39.59 -15.58
N LEU A 321 -58.49 -39.70 -14.30
CA LEU A 321 -58.33 -40.96 -13.60
C LEU A 321 -59.42 -41.09 -12.54
N ARG A 322 -60.30 -42.08 -12.69
CA ARG A 322 -61.30 -42.44 -11.69
C ARG A 322 -60.82 -43.61 -10.84
N LEU A 323 -61.02 -43.50 -9.53
CA LEU A 323 -60.66 -44.49 -8.53
C LEU A 323 -61.93 -45.03 -7.85
N ASP A 324 -61.75 -46.06 -7.02
CA ASP A 324 -62.83 -46.65 -6.22
C ASP A 324 -62.93 -46.02 -4.82
N THR A 325 -62.05 -45.06 -4.49
CA THR A 325 -62.00 -44.40 -3.18
C THR A 325 -61.72 -42.90 -3.30
N PRO A 326 -62.29 -42.07 -2.42
CA PRO A 326 -62.10 -40.63 -2.44
C PRO A 326 -60.64 -40.21 -2.26
N ILE A 327 -60.27 -39.13 -2.94
CA ILE A 327 -58.90 -38.59 -2.93
C ILE A 327 -58.81 -37.47 -1.88
N LEU A 328 -57.90 -37.64 -0.92
CA LEU A 328 -57.77 -36.76 0.23
C LEU A 328 -56.75 -35.63 0.00
N ALA A 329 -55.65 -35.91 -0.69
CA ALA A 329 -54.60 -34.94 -0.93
C ALA A 329 -53.83 -35.26 -2.21
N MET A 330 -53.23 -34.24 -2.82
CA MET A 330 -52.39 -34.40 -4.00
C MET A 330 -51.31 -33.32 -4.13
N ARG A 331 -50.21 -33.64 -4.82
CA ARG A 331 -49.16 -32.71 -5.25
C ARG A 331 -48.59 -33.14 -6.60
N LEU A 332 -48.33 -32.17 -7.48
CA LEU A 332 -47.58 -32.45 -8.70
C LEU A 332 -46.15 -32.85 -8.38
N ASN A 333 -45.62 -33.79 -9.16
CA ASN A 333 -44.20 -34.12 -9.11
C ASN A 333 -43.35 -32.98 -9.70
N ARG A 334 -42.02 -33.07 -9.54
CA ARG A 334 -41.09 -32.01 -9.97
C ARG A 334 -41.15 -31.72 -11.47
N GLN A 335 -41.36 -32.74 -12.30
CA GLN A 335 -41.38 -32.61 -13.76
C GLN A 335 -42.74 -32.19 -14.30
N ALA A 336 -43.78 -32.13 -13.46
CA ALA A 336 -45.16 -31.90 -13.83
C ALA A 336 -45.69 -32.87 -14.91
N ASP A 337 -45.14 -34.08 -14.97
CA ASP A 337 -45.58 -35.20 -15.81
C ASP A 337 -46.34 -36.27 -15.01
N GLY A 338 -46.53 -36.04 -13.71
CA GLY A 338 -47.34 -36.88 -12.84
C GLY A 338 -47.75 -36.19 -11.53
N VAL A 339 -48.58 -36.89 -10.77
CA VAL A 339 -49.14 -36.42 -9.50
C VAL A 339 -48.98 -37.50 -8.43
N PHE A 340 -48.50 -37.09 -7.25
CA PHE A 340 -48.60 -37.90 -6.04
C PHE A 340 -49.93 -37.60 -5.35
N PHE A 341 -50.63 -38.63 -4.90
CA PHE A 341 -51.91 -38.47 -4.22
C PHE A 341 -52.18 -39.59 -3.23
N THR A 342 -53.15 -39.38 -2.36
CA THR A 342 -53.55 -40.34 -1.31
C THR A 342 -55.06 -40.45 -1.25
N CYS A 343 -55.54 -41.64 -0.94
CA CYS A 343 -56.96 -41.94 -0.84
C CYS A 343 -57.34 -42.41 0.57
N GLU A 344 -58.63 -42.57 0.83
CA GLU A 344 -59.15 -43.14 2.09
C GLU A 344 -58.70 -44.60 2.33
N ASP A 345 -58.22 -45.30 1.31
CA ASP A 345 -57.69 -46.66 1.42
C ASP A 345 -56.30 -46.77 2.07
N GLN A 346 -55.81 -45.66 2.64
CA GLN A 346 -54.54 -45.53 3.36
C GLN A 346 -53.32 -45.81 2.47
N LYS A 347 -53.43 -45.69 1.15
CA LYS A 347 -52.29 -45.84 0.24
C LYS A 347 -51.83 -44.50 -0.33
N VAL A 348 -50.53 -44.47 -0.61
CA VAL A 348 -49.91 -43.38 -1.37
C VAL A 348 -49.69 -43.85 -2.79
N TYR A 349 -50.12 -43.04 -3.74
CA TYR A 349 -50.05 -43.33 -5.15
C TYR A 349 -49.19 -42.29 -5.89
N VAL A 350 -48.64 -42.72 -7.01
CA VAL A 350 -48.14 -41.84 -8.07
C VAL A 350 -48.88 -42.19 -9.36
N TRP A 351 -49.36 -41.18 -10.06
CA TRP A 351 -49.89 -41.34 -11.40
C TRP A 351 -49.09 -40.48 -12.37
N HIS A 352 -48.36 -41.14 -13.25
CA HIS A 352 -47.75 -40.49 -14.41
C HIS A 352 -48.81 -40.33 -15.50
N PHE A 353 -48.93 -39.15 -16.09
CA PHE A 353 -49.98 -38.86 -17.08
C PHE A 353 -49.84 -39.65 -18.39
N THR A 354 -48.73 -40.37 -18.57
CA THR A 354 -48.52 -41.32 -19.68
C THR A 354 -49.06 -42.72 -19.41
N GLN A 355 -49.41 -43.02 -18.15
CA GLN A 355 -49.88 -44.33 -17.72
C GLN A 355 -51.38 -44.33 -17.51
N SER A 356 -52.07 -45.41 -17.86
CA SER A 356 -53.52 -45.53 -17.70
C SER A 356 -53.97 -45.87 -16.27
N LYS A 357 -53.03 -46.22 -15.38
CA LYS A 357 -53.31 -46.63 -13.99
C LYS A 357 -52.28 -46.01 -13.04
N PRO A 358 -52.65 -45.71 -11.79
CA PRO A 358 -51.70 -45.26 -10.79
C PRO A 358 -50.85 -46.41 -10.26
N GLN A 359 -49.64 -46.10 -9.85
CA GLN A 359 -48.75 -47.01 -9.13
C GLN A 359 -48.83 -46.72 -7.63
N THR A 360 -48.89 -47.78 -6.81
CA THR A 360 -48.82 -47.65 -5.35
C THR A 360 -47.37 -47.51 -4.91
N LEU A 361 -47.07 -46.45 -4.14
CA LEU A 361 -45.76 -46.20 -3.53
C LEU A 361 -45.62 -46.84 -2.14
N GLY A 362 -46.73 -46.98 -1.42
CA GLY A 362 -46.72 -47.52 -0.08
C GLY A 362 -48.10 -47.52 0.55
N ARG A 363 -48.18 -48.14 1.73
CA ARG A 363 -49.37 -48.17 2.58
C ARG A 363 -49.03 -47.53 3.93
N LEU A 364 -49.93 -46.68 4.39
CA LEU A 364 -49.86 -45.94 5.65
C LEU A 364 -50.62 -46.72 6.74
N ASP A 365 -50.44 -46.29 7.99
CA ASP A 365 -51.11 -46.92 9.13
C ASP A 365 -52.51 -46.31 9.36
N ASP A 366 -52.78 -45.12 8.82
CA ASP A 366 -54.06 -44.43 8.90
C ASP A 366 -54.28 -43.46 7.71
N ILE A 367 -55.42 -42.77 7.67
CA ILE A 367 -55.76 -41.76 6.67
C ILE A 367 -54.85 -40.52 6.77
N VAL A 368 -54.73 -39.78 5.68
CA VAL A 368 -53.77 -38.67 5.56
C VAL A 368 -54.37 -37.34 5.99
N TYR A 369 -53.64 -36.60 6.84
CA TYR A 369 -53.99 -35.23 7.24
C TYR A 369 -53.00 -34.18 6.71
N GLY A 370 -51.74 -34.57 6.46
CA GLY A 370 -50.71 -33.68 5.93
C GLY A 370 -50.04 -34.30 4.71
N PHE A 371 -49.89 -33.52 3.63
CA PHE A 371 -49.29 -34.00 2.40
C PHE A 371 -48.58 -32.86 1.67
N ASP A 372 -47.26 -32.98 1.52
CA ASP A 372 -46.48 -31.97 0.82
C ASP A 372 -45.27 -32.54 0.07
N TYR A 373 -44.86 -31.85 -0.98
CA TYR A 373 -43.77 -32.28 -1.85
C TYR A 373 -42.78 -31.14 -2.08
N HIS A 374 -41.51 -31.40 -1.75
CA HIS A 374 -40.44 -30.45 -1.96
C HIS A 374 -39.82 -30.63 -3.37
N PRO A 375 -40.06 -29.72 -4.33
CA PRO A 375 -39.69 -29.94 -5.72
C PRO A 375 -38.17 -29.98 -5.95
N ALA A 376 -37.36 -29.22 -5.21
CA ALA A 376 -35.91 -29.21 -5.43
C ALA A 376 -35.18 -30.46 -4.89
N LYS A 377 -35.70 -31.06 -3.82
CA LYS A 377 -35.10 -32.19 -3.11
C LYS A 377 -35.72 -33.54 -3.47
N ASP A 378 -36.80 -33.51 -4.25
CA ASP A 378 -37.58 -34.68 -4.64
C ASP A 378 -38.00 -35.52 -3.42
N LEU A 379 -38.55 -34.81 -2.43
CA LEU A 379 -38.93 -35.35 -1.13
C LEU A 379 -40.43 -35.17 -0.94
N LEU A 380 -41.14 -36.29 -0.82
CA LEU A 380 -42.55 -36.34 -0.46
C LEU A 380 -42.67 -36.58 1.04
N ALA A 381 -43.47 -35.76 1.72
CA ALA A 381 -43.77 -35.86 3.13
C ALA A 381 -45.28 -36.08 3.33
N VAL A 382 -45.62 -37.16 4.03
CA VAL A 382 -47.01 -37.56 4.29
C VAL A 382 -47.18 -37.79 5.79
N MET A 383 -48.14 -37.12 6.40
CA MET A 383 -48.49 -37.29 7.80
C MET A 383 -49.86 -37.95 7.90
N ASP A 384 -49.91 -39.12 8.52
CA ASP A 384 -51.15 -39.87 8.73
C ASP A 384 -51.78 -39.60 10.12
N GLY A 385 -53.01 -40.08 10.31
CA GLY A 385 -53.78 -39.97 11.55
C GLY A 385 -53.17 -40.68 12.75
N SER A 386 -52.25 -41.61 12.52
CA SER A 386 -51.52 -42.30 13.59
C SER A 386 -50.42 -41.43 14.22
N GLY A 387 -50.22 -40.20 13.74
CA GLY A 387 -49.20 -39.27 14.22
C GLY A 387 -47.83 -39.56 13.64
N ILE A 388 -47.76 -40.23 12.48
CA ILE A 388 -46.51 -40.65 11.87
C ILE A 388 -46.26 -39.83 10.61
N LEU A 389 -45.05 -39.27 10.53
CA LEU A 389 -44.51 -38.65 9.32
C LEU A 389 -43.74 -39.67 8.48
N TRP A 390 -44.24 -39.93 7.29
CA TRP A 390 -43.65 -40.80 6.28
C TRP A 390 -42.99 -39.96 5.20
N LEU A 391 -41.77 -40.35 4.80
CA LEU A 391 -40.96 -39.66 3.82
C LEU A 391 -40.62 -40.59 2.67
N TRP A 392 -40.76 -40.11 1.44
CA TRP A 392 -40.26 -40.76 0.23
C TRP A 392 -39.28 -39.84 -0.48
N GLN A 393 -38.19 -40.40 -0.97
CA GLN A 393 -37.19 -39.70 -1.77
C GLN A 393 -37.03 -40.43 -3.09
N GLN A 394 -37.09 -39.70 -4.22
CA GLN A 394 -36.99 -40.29 -5.56
C GLN A 394 -38.04 -41.39 -5.85
N GLY A 395 -39.21 -41.30 -5.22
CA GLY A 395 -40.29 -42.30 -5.37
C GLY A 395 -40.12 -43.54 -4.48
N GLU A 396 -39.03 -43.67 -3.73
CA GLU A 396 -38.82 -44.78 -2.80
C GLU A 396 -39.04 -44.36 -1.35
N PHE A 397 -39.54 -45.29 -0.53
CA PHE A 397 -39.73 -45.03 0.89
C PHE A 397 -38.37 -44.78 1.55
N PHE A 398 -38.24 -43.60 2.15
CA PHE A 398 -37.00 -43.12 2.75
C PHE A 398 -36.99 -43.34 4.27
N LYS A 399 -38.03 -42.88 4.97
CA LYS A 399 -38.05 -42.90 6.44
C LYS A 399 -39.46 -42.74 7.02
N LYS A 400 -39.69 -43.37 8.16
CA LYS A 400 -40.86 -43.17 9.03
C LYS A 400 -40.41 -42.52 10.34
N ILE A 401 -41.07 -41.45 10.76
CA ILE A 401 -40.78 -40.69 11.98
C ILE A 401 -42.07 -40.61 12.79
N PRO A 402 -42.20 -41.36 13.90
CA PRO A 402 -43.34 -41.19 14.78
C PRO A 402 -43.21 -39.85 15.50
N ILE A 403 -44.23 -39.00 15.42
CA ILE A 403 -44.32 -37.77 16.19
C ILE A 403 -44.89 -38.16 17.55
N ILE A 404 -44.06 -38.80 18.37
CA ILE A 404 -44.40 -39.06 19.77
C ILE A 404 -44.33 -37.71 20.49
N GLU A 405 -45.31 -37.45 21.36
CA GLU A 405 -45.40 -36.31 22.27
C GLU A 405 -44.30 -36.34 23.36
N THR A 406 -43.07 -36.67 23.01
CA THR A 406 -41.89 -36.59 23.89
C THR A 406 -41.18 -35.28 23.61
N ASP A 407 -41.58 -34.22 24.35
CA ASP A 407 -40.73 -33.10 24.83
C ASP A 407 -41.46 -31.77 25.11
N LEU A 408 -42.80 -31.75 25.23
CA LEU A 408 -43.49 -30.53 25.68
C LEU A 408 -43.43 -30.30 27.20
N ARG A 409 -42.99 -31.26 28.03
CA ARG A 409 -42.90 -31.11 29.50
C ARG A 409 -41.55 -30.69 30.06
N GLN A 410 -40.44 -30.83 29.32
CA GLN A 410 -39.13 -30.39 29.83
C GLN A 410 -38.84 -28.89 29.60
N ASN A 411 -39.60 -28.21 28.73
CA ASN A 411 -39.43 -26.77 28.49
C ASN A 411 -40.44 -25.86 29.22
N SER A 412 -41.41 -26.42 29.95
CA SER A 412 -42.38 -25.62 30.71
C SER A 412 -41.88 -25.14 32.09
N GLU A 413 -40.71 -25.59 32.56
CA GLU A 413 -40.09 -25.05 33.79
C GLU A 413 -39.16 -23.83 33.55
N GLY A 414 -38.95 -23.42 32.29
CA GLY A 414 -38.06 -22.30 31.94
C GLY A 414 -38.72 -21.01 31.45
N LEU A 415 -40.04 -20.99 31.22
CA LEU A 415 -40.74 -19.87 30.56
C LEU A 415 -41.99 -19.40 31.34
N SER A 416 -41.93 -19.37 32.67
CA SER A 416 -42.85 -18.59 33.49
C SER A 416 -42.34 -17.15 33.66
N ARG A 417 -42.37 -16.37 32.57
CA ARG A 417 -42.45 -14.91 32.67
C ARG A 417 -43.65 -14.42 31.87
N PRO A 418 -44.66 -13.81 32.53
CA PRO A 418 -45.80 -13.26 31.81
C PRO A 418 -45.32 -12.04 31.01
N TYR A 419 -45.59 -12.04 29.70
CA TYR A 419 -45.53 -10.83 28.88
C TYR A 419 -46.63 -9.87 29.36
N PRO A 420 -46.34 -8.57 29.56
CA PRO A 420 -47.37 -7.61 29.91
C PRO A 420 -48.29 -7.39 28.70
N CYS A 421 -49.60 -7.57 28.92
CA CYS A 421 -50.63 -7.14 27.99
C CYS A 421 -50.50 -5.64 27.74
N ILE A 422 -50.35 -5.25 26.48
CA ILE A 422 -50.66 -3.90 26.03
C ILE A 422 -52.17 -3.90 25.72
N GLN A 423 -52.95 -3.25 26.58
CA GLN A 423 -54.35 -2.91 26.30
C GLN A 423 -54.41 -1.90 25.13
N CYS A 424 -55.47 -2.06 24.32
CA CYS A 424 -55.85 -1.22 23.19
C CYS A 424 -55.89 0.28 23.49
#